data_AF-A0A2J8K012-F1
#
_entry.id   AF-A0A2J8K012-F1
#
_cell.length_a   1.000
_cell.length_b   1.000
_cell.length_c   1.000
_cell.angle_alpha   90.00
_cell.angle_beta   90.00
_cell.angle_gamma   90.00
#
_symmetry.space_group_name_H-M   'P 1'
#
loop_
_entity.id
_entity.type
_entity.pdbx_description
1 polymer ?
#
loop_
_entity_poly.entity_id
_entity_poly.type
_entity_poly.pdbx_seq_one_letter_code
_entity_poly.pdbx_strand_id
1 'polypeptide(L)'
;MNATGGDDPRNAAGGCEREPQSLTRVDLSSSVLPGDSVGLAVILHTDSRKDSPPAGSPAGRSIYNSFYVYCKGPCQRVQPGKLRVQCSTCGQATLTLTQGPSCWDDVLIPNRMSGECQSPHCPGTSAEFFFKCGAHPTSDKETSVALHLIATNSRNITCITCTDVRSPVLVFQCNSRHVICLDCFHLYCVTRLNDRQFVHDPQLGYSLPCVVCLLPGM
;
A
#
# COMPACT_ATOMS: atom_id res chain seq x y z
N MET A 1 -20.20 45.50 -49.64
CA MET A 1 -21.53 45.01 -49.22
C MET A 1 -21.43 43.50 -49.11
N ASN A 2 -21.66 42.99 -47.88
CA ASN A 2 -22.01 41.64 -47.41
C ASN A 2 -21.31 40.42 -48.03
N ALA A 3 -20.47 39.69 -47.30
CA ALA A 3 -20.75 38.74 -46.20
C ALA A 3 -21.31 37.40 -46.67
N THR A 4 -20.50 36.35 -46.52
CA THR A 4 -20.95 34.97 -46.24
C THR A 4 -19.82 34.26 -45.50
N GLY A 5 -20.08 33.93 -44.24
CA GLY A 5 -19.25 33.07 -43.41
C GLY A 5 -19.48 31.59 -43.72
N GLY A 6 -18.52 30.78 -43.27
CA GLY A 6 -18.60 29.32 -43.22
C GLY A 6 -17.62 28.86 -42.16
N ASP A 7 -18.17 28.46 -41.01
CA ASP A 7 -17.48 27.89 -39.86
C ASP A 7 -16.84 26.54 -40.20
N ASP A 8 -15.57 26.35 -39.82
CA ASP A 8 -14.90 25.05 -39.77
C ASP A 8 -14.37 24.84 -38.34
N PRO A 9 -14.95 23.93 -37.54
CA PRO A 9 -14.45 23.68 -36.21
C PRO A 9 -13.19 22.79 -36.30
N ARG A 10 -12.07 23.37 -35.89
CA ARG A 10 -10.81 22.70 -35.59
C ARG A 10 -11.05 21.55 -34.60
N ASN A 11 -11.02 20.32 -35.10
CA ASN A 11 -10.87 19.12 -34.26
C ASN A 11 -9.44 19.03 -33.75
N ALA A 12 -9.16 19.70 -32.62
CA ALA A 12 -7.98 19.44 -31.81
C ALA A 12 -8.35 18.36 -30.78
N ALA A 13 -8.40 17.11 -31.22
CA ALA A 13 -8.39 15.95 -30.33
C ALA A 13 -6.96 15.82 -29.76
N GLY A 14 -6.65 16.63 -28.75
CA GLY A 14 -5.48 16.43 -27.90
C GLY A 14 -5.69 15.17 -27.08
N GLY A 15 -5.23 14.04 -27.61
CA GLY A 15 -5.13 12.80 -26.86
C GLY A 15 -4.29 13.05 -25.61
N CYS A 16 -4.91 12.92 -24.44
CA CYS A 16 -4.17 12.80 -23.19
C CYS A 16 -3.57 11.39 -23.18
N GLU A 17 -2.42 11.23 -23.85
CA GLU A 17 -1.59 10.05 -23.66
C GLU A 17 -1.12 10.07 -22.21
N ARG A 18 -1.79 9.26 -21.39
CA ARG A 18 -1.45 9.05 -19.99
C ARG A 18 -0.12 8.30 -19.97
N GLU A 19 0.96 8.98 -19.64
CA GLU A 19 2.28 8.34 -19.52
C GLU A 19 2.18 7.11 -18.59
N PRO A 20 2.82 5.98 -18.96
CA PRO A 20 2.82 4.78 -18.13
C PRO A 20 3.48 5.08 -16.78
N GLN A 21 2.67 5.06 -15.72
CA GLN A 21 3.14 5.32 -14.36
C GLN A 21 4.15 4.26 -13.94
N SER A 22 5.37 4.68 -13.60
CA SER A 22 6.40 3.78 -13.08
C SER A 22 5.94 3.10 -11.79
N LEU A 23 6.05 1.76 -11.73
CA LEU A 23 5.75 0.97 -10.52
C LEU A 23 6.56 1.38 -9.29
N THR A 24 7.67 2.10 -9.49
CA THR A 24 8.49 2.64 -8.40
C THR A 24 7.85 3.81 -7.67
N ARG A 25 6.80 4.41 -8.23
CA ARG A 25 6.10 5.59 -7.69
C ARG A 25 4.66 5.29 -7.24
N VAL A 26 4.24 4.02 -7.28
CA VAL A 26 2.88 3.63 -6.89
C VAL A 26 2.75 3.69 -5.37
N ASP A 27 1.70 4.36 -4.89
CA ASP A 27 1.31 4.38 -3.48
C ASP A 27 -0.09 3.81 -3.27
N LEU A 28 -0.16 2.55 -2.85
CA LEU A 28 -1.42 1.88 -2.50
C LEU A 28 -1.81 2.14 -1.03
N SER A 29 -0.94 2.73 -0.21
CA SER A 29 -1.22 2.94 1.23
C SER A 29 -2.30 3.99 1.48
N SER A 30 -2.49 4.93 0.54
CA SER A 30 -3.57 5.91 0.53
C SER A 30 -4.97 5.27 0.58
N SER A 31 -5.12 4.08 0.00
CA SER A 31 -6.36 3.29 0.04
C SER A 31 -6.59 2.55 1.37
N VAL A 32 -5.55 2.44 2.20
CA VAL A 32 -5.58 1.68 3.46
C VAL A 32 -5.77 2.60 4.66
N LEU A 33 -5.08 3.74 4.70
CA LEU A 33 -5.15 4.66 5.84
C LEU A 33 -6.54 5.33 5.94
N PRO A 34 -7.17 5.35 7.13
CA PRO A 34 -8.47 5.99 7.32
C PRO A 34 -8.43 7.47 6.95
N GLY A 35 -9.41 7.92 6.16
CA GLY A 35 -9.50 9.26 5.59
C GLY A 35 -9.63 10.38 6.62
N ASP A 36 -10.28 10.08 7.74
CA ASP A 36 -10.57 11.06 8.78
C ASP A 36 -9.96 10.61 10.10
N SER A 37 -8.98 11.37 10.59
CA SER A 37 -8.57 11.31 12.00
C SER A 37 -9.71 11.85 12.87
N VAL A 38 -10.76 11.06 13.09
CA VAL A 38 -11.73 11.34 14.15
C VAL A 38 -11.06 10.94 15.47
N GLY A 39 -10.07 11.74 15.86
CA GLY A 39 -9.44 11.63 17.16
C GLY A 39 -10.48 11.95 18.23
N LEU A 40 -10.84 10.95 19.01
CA LEU A 40 -11.45 11.14 20.33
C LEU A 40 -10.39 11.82 21.22
N ALA A 41 -10.30 13.14 21.12
CA ALA A 41 -9.53 13.96 22.03
C ALA A 41 -10.39 14.22 23.28
N VAL A 42 -10.09 13.52 24.37
CA VAL A 42 -10.51 13.95 25.71
C VAL A 42 -9.76 15.24 26.02
N ILE A 43 -10.52 16.31 26.21
CA ILE A 43 -10.07 17.66 26.52
C ILE A 43 -9.41 17.69 27.90
N LEU A 44 -8.14 18.09 27.97
CA LEU A 44 -7.60 18.81 29.11
C LEU A 44 -6.84 20.03 28.58
N HIS A 45 -7.48 21.20 28.70
CA HIS A 45 -6.86 22.50 28.51
C HIS A 45 -6.02 22.85 29.74
N THR A 46 -4.74 23.18 29.54
CA THR A 46 -4.04 24.20 30.33
C THR A 46 -2.94 24.84 29.47
N ASP A 47 -3.01 26.16 29.37
CA ASP A 47 -2.17 27.06 28.55
C ASP A 47 -0.68 27.08 28.92
N SER A 48 0.21 27.13 27.92
CA SER A 48 1.20 28.23 27.78
C SER A 48 2.21 28.05 26.64
N ARG A 49 2.31 29.13 25.86
CA ARG A 49 3.51 29.70 25.19
C ARG A 49 3.98 29.10 23.85
N LYS A 50 3.86 29.99 22.85
CA LYS A 50 4.58 30.09 21.58
C LYS A 50 6.05 29.69 21.72
N ASP A 51 6.53 28.84 20.81
CA ASP A 51 7.86 28.96 20.22
C ASP A 51 7.86 28.41 18.78
N SER A 52 8.50 29.18 17.91
CA SER A 52 8.57 29.03 16.45
C SER A 52 9.33 27.76 16.02
N PRO A 53 9.01 27.13 14.86
CA PRO A 53 9.83 26.03 14.35
C PRO A 53 11.11 26.58 13.69
N PRO A 54 12.28 25.94 13.90
CA PRO A 54 13.51 26.33 13.23
C PRO A 54 13.51 25.84 11.77
N ALA A 55 14.16 26.65 10.95
CA ALA A 55 14.43 26.41 9.55
C ALA A 55 15.36 25.20 9.32
N GLY A 56 15.16 24.52 8.19
CA GLY A 56 16.21 23.75 7.52
C GLY A 56 16.24 22.28 7.87
N SER A 57 15.58 21.47 7.05
CA SER A 57 16.05 20.12 6.74
C SER A 57 16.08 19.98 5.22
N PRO A 58 17.19 19.50 4.63
CA PRO A 58 17.29 19.36 3.19
C PRO A 58 16.18 18.41 2.74
N ALA A 59 15.53 18.74 1.62
CA ALA A 59 14.56 17.88 0.96
C ALA A 59 15.29 16.63 0.43
N GLY A 60 15.65 15.74 1.34
CA GLY A 60 15.97 14.36 1.02
C GLY A 60 14.72 13.81 0.34
N ARG A 61 14.88 13.33 -0.89
CA ARG A 61 13.86 12.54 -1.57
C ARG A 61 13.47 11.41 -0.62
N SER A 62 12.39 11.58 0.12
CA SER A 62 11.80 10.53 0.94
C SER A 62 11.49 9.41 -0.03
N ILE A 63 12.25 8.33 0.05
CA ILE A 63 11.92 7.08 -0.63
C ILE A 63 10.63 6.64 0.05
N TYR A 64 9.50 7.07 -0.51
CA TYR A 64 8.19 6.78 0.02
C TYR A 64 7.96 5.29 -0.21
N ASN A 65 8.15 4.50 0.85
CA ASN A 65 8.00 3.06 0.80
C ASN A 65 6.51 2.75 1.00
N SER A 66 5.81 2.49 -0.10
CA SER A 66 4.38 2.20 -0.08
C SER A 66 4.06 0.76 0.31
N PHE A 67 5.05 -0.13 0.23
CA PHE A 67 4.87 -1.58 0.34
C PHE A 67 5.76 -2.14 1.43
N TYR A 68 5.22 -3.11 2.17
CA TYR A 68 5.97 -3.88 3.15
C TYR A 68 5.88 -5.36 2.80
N VAL A 69 6.99 -6.06 2.97
CA VAL A 69 7.11 -7.50 2.74
C VAL A 69 7.74 -8.18 3.94
N TYR A 70 7.47 -9.46 4.12
CA TYR A 70 8.29 -10.29 5.01
C TYR A 70 9.43 -10.93 4.22
N CYS A 71 10.66 -10.46 4.47
CA CYS A 71 11.85 -11.05 3.87
C CYS A 71 12.31 -12.25 4.71
N LYS A 72 12.18 -13.46 4.16
CA LYS A 72 12.57 -14.72 4.83
C LYS A 72 14.08 -14.82 5.07
N GLY A 73 14.90 -14.18 4.25
CA GLY A 73 16.34 -14.15 4.38
C GLY A 73 16.96 -13.22 3.34
N PRO A 74 18.03 -12.50 3.68
CA PRO A 74 18.78 -12.54 4.94
C PRO A 74 18.15 -11.71 6.08
N CYS A 75 17.09 -10.94 5.86
CA CYS A 75 16.61 -9.97 6.86
C CYS A 75 15.82 -10.59 8.04
N GLN A 76 15.03 -11.63 7.77
CA GLN A 76 14.15 -12.31 8.74
C GLN A 76 13.19 -11.36 9.49
N ARG A 77 12.72 -10.31 8.79
CA ARG A 77 11.84 -9.28 9.36
C ARG A 77 11.03 -8.59 8.27
N VAL A 78 10.07 -7.79 8.73
CA VAL A 78 9.33 -6.86 7.87
C VAL A 78 10.29 -5.83 7.28
N GLN A 79 10.24 -5.65 5.97
CA GLN A 79 11.08 -4.73 5.22
C GLN A 79 10.26 -3.97 4.17
N PRO A 80 10.72 -2.79 3.72
CA PRO A 80 10.20 -2.17 2.51
C PRO A 80 10.24 -3.14 1.33
N GLY A 81 9.15 -3.18 0.56
CA GLY A 81 8.97 -4.01 -0.61
C GLY A 81 9.15 -3.24 -1.91
N LYS A 82 9.57 -3.94 -2.96
CA LYS A 82 9.60 -3.45 -4.34
C LYS A 82 8.54 -4.20 -5.14
N LEU A 83 7.55 -3.47 -5.67
CA LEU A 83 6.58 -4.02 -6.61
C LEU A 83 7.23 -4.25 -7.98
N ARG A 84 6.93 -5.40 -8.59
CA ARG A 84 7.37 -5.80 -9.92
C ARG A 84 6.21 -6.44 -10.67
N VAL A 85 6.30 -6.43 -11.99
CA VAL A 85 5.33 -7.06 -12.89
C VAL A 85 6.07 -7.91 -13.91
N GLN A 86 5.48 -9.04 -14.26
CA GLN A 86 5.91 -9.90 -15.35
C GLN A 86 4.71 -10.34 -16.18
N CYS A 87 4.98 -10.87 -17.37
CA CYS A 87 3.96 -11.52 -18.19
C CYS A 87 3.59 -12.86 -17.56
N SER A 88 2.30 -13.06 -17.26
CA SER A 88 1.78 -14.33 -16.73
C SER A 88 2.00 -15.52 -17.66
N THR A 89 2.15 -15.29 -18.97
CA THR A 89 2.32 -16.36 -19.98
C THR A 89 3.76 -16.85 -20.08
N CYS A 90 4.74 -15.93 -20.17
CA CYS A 90 6.15 -16.29 -20.38
C CYS A 90 7.05 -16.08 -19.15
N GLY A 91 6.53 -15.50 -18.07
CA GLY A 91 7.26 -15.20 -16.84
C GLY A 91 8.35 -14.14 -16.98
N GLN A 92 8.42 -13.45 -18.12
CA GLN A 92 9.43 -12.42 -18.36
C GLN A 92 8.94 -11.04 -17.90
N ALA A 93 9.84 -10.23 -17.36
CA ALA A 93 9.58 -8.85 -16.94
C ALA A 93 9.52 -7.87 -18.14
N THR A 94 8.83 -8.27 -19.20
CA THR A 94 8.70 -7.55 -20.48
C THR A 94 7.26 -7.09 -20.74
N LEU A 95 6.37 -7.19 -19.75
CA LEU A 95 4.98 -6.77 -19.89
C LEU A 95 4.83 -5.28 -19.58
N THR A 96 4.34 -4.52 -20.57
CA THR A 96 4.00 -3.10 -20.42
C THR A 96 2.53 -2.98 -20.07
N LEU A 97 2.22 -2.41 -18.91
CA LEU A 97 0.85 -2.24 -18.44
C LEU A 97 0.12 -1.14 -19.22
N THR A 98 -1.16 -1.36 -19.55
CA THR A 98 -2.02 -0.34 -20.14
C THR A 98 -2.34 0.78 -19.15
N GLN A 99 -2.46 0.44 -17.86
CA GLN A 99 -2.68 1.38 -16.75
C GLN A 99 -1.89 0.89 -15.52
N GLY A 100 -1.36 1.81 -14.72
CA GLY A 100 -0.72 1.48 -13.44
C GLY A 100 -1.73 1.04 -12.36
N PRO A 101 -1.32 0.18 -11.40
CA PRO A 101 -2.19 -0.26 -10.31
C PRO A 101 -2.56 0.90 -9.38
N SER A 102 -3.79 0.86 -8.86
CA SER A 102 -4.38 1.94 -8.03
C SER A 102 -4.79 1.47 -6.64
N CYS A 103 -5.03 0.17 -6.45
CA CYS A 103 -5.37 -0.43 -5.17
C CYS A 103 -4.69 -1.79 -4.97
N TRP A 104 -4.75 -2.35 -3.76
CA TRP A 104 -4.17 -3.67 -3.48
C TRP A 104 -4.79 -4.80 -4.31
N ASP A 105 -6.09 -4.72 -4.62
CA ASP A 105 -6.76 -5.74 -5.44
C ASP A 105 -6.11 -5.87 -6.81
N ASP A 106 -5.70 -4.74 -7.42
CA ASP A 106 -5.04 -4.68 -8.73
C ASP A 106 -3.75 -5.52 -8.78
N VAL A 107 -3.05 -5.66 -7.65
CA VAL A 107 -1.76 -6.37 -7.57
C VAL A 107 -1.83 -7.72 -6.86
N LEU A 108 -2.90 -8.00 -6.10
CA LEU A 108 -3.08 -9.26 -5.38
C LEU A 108 -3.98 -10.25 -6.10
N ILE A 109 -4.96 -9.78 -6.88
CA ILE A 109 -5.88 -10.65 -7.62
C ILE A 109 -5.24 -11.05 -8.96
N PRO A 110 -5.04 -12.35 -9.22
CA PRO A 110 -4.45 -12.83 -10.48
C PRO A 110 -5.25 -12.38 -11.70
N ASN A 111 -4.56 -12.04 -12.79
CA ASN A 111 -5.14 -11.65 -14.09
C ASN A 111 -6.10 -10.45 -14.05
N ARG A 112 -6.05 -9.63 -12.99
CA ARG A 112 -6.91 -8.45 -12.87
C ARG A 112 -6.46 -7.31 -13.79
N MET A 113 -5.15 -7.16 -13.98
CA MET A 113 -4.59 -6.12 -14.85
C MET A 113 -4.09 -6.70 -16.16
N SER A 114 -4.19 -5.88 -17.21
CA SER A 114 -3.77 -6.22 -18.56
C SER A 114 -2.66 -5.29 -19.05
N GLY A 115 -1.95 -5.77 -20.07
CA GLY A 115 -0.89 -5.07 -20.76
C GLY A 115 -0.49 -5.82 -22.03
N GLU A 116 0.65 -5.46 -22.59
CA GLU A 116 1.20 -6.12 -23.78
C GLU A 116 2.62 -6.61 -23.50
N CYS A 117 2.85 -7.92 -23.66
CA CYS A 117 4.17 -8.50 -23.53
C CYS A 117 5.04 -8.15 -24.74
N GLN A 118 6.21 -7.57 -24.47
CA GLN A 118 7.19 -7.16 -25.48
C GLN A 118 8.15 -8.30 -25.87
N SER A 119 7.98 -9.51 -25.32
CA SER A 119 8.80 -10.66 -25.71
C SER A 119 8.42 -11.16 -27.11
N PRO A 120 9.40 -11.45 -27.99
CA PRO A 120 9.12 -11.99 -29.32
C PRO A 120 8.26 -13.25 -29.24
N HIS A 121 7.23 -13.31 -30.10
CA HIS A 121 6.31 -14.45 -30.21
C HIS A 121 5.50 -14.78 -28.94
N CYS A 122 5.34 -13.83 -28.01
CA CYS A 122 4.48 -14.01 -26.84
C CYS A 122 3.13 -13.28 -27.02
N PRO A 123 1.99 -14.00 -27.06
CA PRO A 123 0.66 -13.37 -27.13
C PRO A 123 0.14 -12.92 -25.75
N GLY A 124 1.01 -12.87 -24.73
CA GLY A 124 0.60 -12.67 -23.35
C GLY A 124 0.14 -11.24 -23.07
N THR A 125 -1.07 -11.12 -22.52
CA THR A 125 -1.69 -9.83 -22.18
C THR A 125 -2.00 -9.65 -20.71
N SER A 126 -1.89 -10.71 -19.90
CA SER A 126 -2.24 -10.67 -18.48
C SER A 126 -1.01 -10.40 -17.61
N ALA A 127 -1.14 -9.43 -16.71
CA ALA A 127 -0.08 -9.04 -15.79
C ALA A 127 -0.04 -9.96 -14.55
N GLU A 128 1.17 -10.35 -14.16
CA GLU A 128 1.43 -11.04 -12.90
C GLU A 128 2.33 -10.16 -12.03
N PHE A 129 1.82 -9.75 -10.87
CA PHE A 129 2.56 -8.93 -9.93
C PHE A 129 3.26 -9.78 -8.89
N PHE A 130 4.43 -9.31 -8.47
CA PHE A 130 5.19 -9.91 -7.39
C PHE A 130 5.99 -8.86 -6.64
N PHE A 131 6.41 -9.20 -5.44
CA PHE A 131 7.15 -8.30 -4.56
C PHE A 131 8.52 -8.87 -4.24
N LYS A 132 9.50 -7.99 -4.10
CA LYS A 132 10.85 -8.32 -3.61
C LYS A 132 11.21 -7.51 -2.38
N CYS A 133 12.14 -8.02 -1.58
CA CYS A 133 12.74 -7.24 -0.50
C CYS A 133 13.51 -6.04 -1.08
N GLY A 134 13.28 -4.86 -0.50
CA GLY A 134 13.95 -3.63 -0.87
C GLY A 134 15.30 -3.41 -0.18
N ALA A 135 15.56 -4.12 0.92
CA ALA A 135 16.69 -3.88 1.82
C ALA A 135 18.03 -4.48 1.35
N HIS A 136 18.01 -5.36 0.35
CA HIS A 136 19.21 -5.97 -0.24
C HIS A 136 19.01 -6.22 -1.75
N PRO A 137 20.09 -6.44 -2.51
CA PRO A 137 20.00 -6.95 -3.86
C PRO A 137 19.24 -8.29 -3.88
N THR A 138 18.34 -8.46 -4.84
CA THR A 138 17.50 -9.66 -4.99
C THR A 138 17.53 -10.12 -6.43
N SER A 139 17.63 -11.44 -6.64
CA SER A 139 17.50 -12.04 -7.98
C SER A 139 16.05 -11.96 -8.49
N ASP A 140 15.79 -12.27 -9.76
CA ASP A 140 14.43 -12.26 -10.32
C ASP A 140 13.51 -13.35 -9.77
N LYS A 141 14.09 -14.45 -9.29
CA LYS A 141 13.35 -15.55 -8.68
C LYS A 141 13.09 -15.35 -7.18
N GLU A 142 13.79 -14.40 -6.56
CA GLU A 142 13.61 -14.09 -5.14
C GLU A 142 12.41 -13.18 -4.93
N THR A 143 11.30 -13.79 -4.55
CA THR A 143 10.07 -13.10 -4.18
C THR A 143 9.90 -13.05 -2.67
N SER A 144 9.12 -12.08 -2.20
CA SER A 144 8.75 -11.93 -0.79
C SER A 144 7.25 -11.68 -0.71
N VAL A 145 6.60 -12.18 0.34
CA VAL A 145 5.15 -12.03 0.51
C VAL A 145 4.84 -10.59 0.92
N ALA A 146 3.89 -9.96 0.22
CA ALA A 146 3.39 -8.64 0.56
C ALA A 146 2.52 -8.69 1.82
N LEU A 147 2.79 -7.79 2.76
CA LEU A 147 2.02 -7.60 3.98
C LEU A 147 1.09 -6.40 3.78
N HIS A 148 0.01 -6.60 3.01
CA HIS A 148 -0.85 -5.53 2.52
C HIS A 148 -1.62 -4.75 3.59
N LEU A 149 -1.67 -5.25 4.83
CA LEU A 149 -2.24 -4.53 5.98
C LEU A 149 -1.25 -3.55 6.62
N ILE A 150 0.04 -3.63 6.29
CA ILE A 150 1.07 -2.75 6.81
C ILE A 150 1.21 -1.55 5.88
N ALA A 151 1.14 -0.35 6.46
CA ALA A 151 1.24 0.91 5.76
C ALA A 151 2.26 1.84 6.43
N THR A 152 2.87 2.70 5.62
CA THR A 152 3.64 3.84 6.14
C THR A 152 2.68 4.79 6.83
N ASN A 153 2.97 5.19 8.07
CA ASN A 153 2.11 6.08 8.82
C ASN A 153 2.34 7.55 8.44
N SER A 154 2.04 7.92 7.19
CA SER A 154 2.25 9.27 6.66
C SER A 154 1.32 10.34 7.28
N ARG A 155 0.27 9.91 7.98
CA ARG A 155 -0.71 10.78 8.65
C ARG A 155 -0.50 10.92 10.16
N ASN A 156 0.60 10.37 10.71
CA ASN A 156 0.92 10.41 12.14
C ASN A 156 -0.23 9.88 13.03
N ILE A 157 -0.93 8.84 12.58
CA ILE A 157 -2.04 8.24 13.33
C ILE A 157 -1.46 7.55 14.57
N THR A 158 -2.03 7.83 15.73
CA THR A 158 -1.60 7.23 16.99
C THR A 158 -1.98 5.75 17.05
N CYS A 159 -1.12 4.95 17.67
CA CYS A 159 -1.40 3.55 17.93
C CYS A 159 -2.59 3.42 18.89
N ILE A 160 -3.56 2.57 18.55
CA ILE A 160 -4.78 2.39 19.34
C ILE A 160 -4.54 1.85 20.77
N THR A 161 -3.41 1.18 21.00
CA THR A 161 -3.08 0.59 22.31
C THR A 161 -2.14 1.47 23.13
N CYS A 162 -1.03 1.93 22.56
CA CYS A 162 -0.01 2.70 23.31
C CYS A 162 -0.06 4.20 23.08
N THR A 163 -0.92 4.70 22.19
CA THR A 163 -1.08 6.12 21.81
C THR A 163 0.14 6.79 21.17
N ASP A 164 1.29 6.13 21.11
CA ASP A 164 2.46 6.61 20.37
C ASP A 164 2.22 6.71 18.86
N VAL A 165 2.86 7.68 18.22
CA VAL A 165 3.01 7.72 16.76
C VAL A 165 4.22 6.91 16.33
N ARG A 166 4.00 5.84 15.56
CA ARG A 166 5.04 4.94 15.04
C ARG A 166 4.88 4.74 13.53
N SER A 167 5.94 4.28 12.86
CA SER A 167 5.89 3.89 11.45
C SER A 167 6.86 2.74 11.16
N PRO A 168 6.46 1.70 10.42
CA PRO A 168 5.12 1.47 9.89
C PRO A 168 4.08 1.08 10.96
N VAL A 169 2.82 1.03 10.53
CA VAL A 169 1.67 0.58 11.32
C VAL A 169 0.90 -0.50 10.57
N LEU A 170 0.19 -1.35 11.30
CA LEU A 170 -0.81 -2.26 10.74
C LEU A 170 -2.18 -1.60 10.84
N VAL A 171 -2.94 -1.67 9.75
CA VAL A 171 -4.31 -1.17 9.67
C VAL A 171 -5.26 -2.35 9.53
N PHE A 172 -6.13 -2.55 10.52
CA PHE A 172 -7.14 -3.59 10.47
C PHE A 172 -8.19 -3.29 9.40
N GLN A 173 -8.83 -4.33 8.87
CA GLN A 173 -9.89 -4.22 7.86
C GLN A 173 -11.31 -4.09 8.45
N CYS A 174 -11.43 -3.73 9.74
CA CYS A 174 -12.73 -3.37 10.32
C CYS A 174 -13.24 -2.03 9.75
N ASN A 175 -14.53 -1.73 9.94
CA ASN A 175 -15.16 -0.50 9.42
C ASN A 175 -14.41 0.78 9.82
N SER A 176 -13.93 0.84 11.07
CA SER A 176 -13.17 1.98 11.60
C SER A 176 -11.70 2.00 11.20
N ARG A 177 -11.21 1.00 10.45
CA ARG A 177 -9.82 0.88 9.99
C ARG A 177 -8.80 1.13 11.12
N HIS A 178 -9.01 0.48 12.27
CA HIS A 178 -8.19 0.72 13.46
C HIS A 178 -6.70 0.49 13.19
N VAL A 179 -5.86 1.39 13.72
CA VAL A 179 -4.41 1.42 13.49
C VAL A 179 -3.65 0.96 14.74
N ILE A 180 -2.70 0.04 14.58
CA ILE A 180 -1.84 -0.46 15.66
C ILE A 180 -0.37 -0.45 15.21
N CYS A 181 0.56 -0.05 16.08
CA CYS A 181 1.99 -0.14 15.80
C CYS A 181 2.45 -1.60 15.80
N LEU A 182 3.55 -1.91 15.10
CA LEU A 182 4.01 -3.30 14.98
C LEU A 182 4.45 -3.92 16.32
N ASP A 183 4.99 -3.13 17.25
CA ASP A 183 5.39 -3.62 18.57
C ASP A 183 4.16 -4.08 19.38
N CYS A 184 3.11 -3.26 19.40
CA CYS A 184 1.86 -3.61 20.07
C CYS A 184 1.12 -4.75 19.35
N PHE A 185 1.21 -4.82 18.01
CA PHE A 185 0.66 -5.94 17.26
C PHE A 185 1.38 -7.24 17.59
N HIS A 186 2.70 -7.23 17.69
CA HIS A 186 3.47 -8.39 18.13
C HIS A 186 3.05 -8.84 19.53
N LEU A 187 2.96 -7.90 20.49
CA LEU A 187 2.52 -8.22 21.85
C LEU A 187 1.09 -8.79 21.88
N TYR A 188 0.17 -8.21 21.10
CA TYR A 188 -1.20 -8.70 20.94
C TYR A 188 -1.22 -10.17 20.45
N CYS A 189 -0.47 -10.47 19.38
CA CYS A 189 -0.37 -11.82 18.84
C CYS A 189 0.23 -12.80 19.85
N VAL A 190 1.33 -12.45 20.52
CA VAL A 190 1.98 -13.32 21.51
C VAL A 190 1.06 -13.61 22.70
N THR A 191 0.39 -12.57 23.22
CA THR A 191 -0.55 -12.70 24.34
C THR A 191 -1.69 -13.64 23.97
N ARG A 192 -2.33 -13.39 22.81
CA ARG A 192 -3.45 -14.23 22.34
C ARG A 192 -3.02 -15.65 21.99
N LEU A 193 -1.78 -15.86 21.56
CA LEU A 193 -1.26 -17.20 21.30
C LEU A 193 -1.11 -17.99 22.60
N ASN A 194 -0.51 -17.37 23.62
CA ASN A 194 -0.33 -17.97 24.94
C ASN A 194 -1.67 -18.29 25.60
N ASP A 195 -2.65 -17.39 25.46
CA ASP A 195 -4.00 -17.55 26.01
C ASP A 195 -4.90 -18.47 25.16
N ARG A 196 -4.40 -18.99 24.02
CA ARG A 196 -5.16 -19.80 23.05
C ARG A 196 -6.43 -19.11 22.53
N GLN A 197 -6.35 -17.81 22.32
CA GLN A 197 -7.46 -16.94 21.86
C GLN A 197 -7.39 -16.61 20.37
N PHE A 198 -6.65 -17.40 19.58
CA PHE A 198 -6.76 -17.33 18.13
C PHE A 198 -8.12 -17.84 17.68
N VAL A 199 -8.75 -17.15 16.74
CA VAL A 199 -10.06 -17.49 16.21
C VAL A 199 -9.86 -18.35 14.97
N HIS A 200 -10.50 -19.52 14.95
CA HIS A 200 -10.52 -20.39 13.78
C HIS A 200 -11.66 -19.97 12.83
N ASP A 201 -11.29 -19.59 11.61
CA ASP A 201 -12.20 -19.40 10.49
C ASP A 201 -12.12 -20.64 9.57
N PRO A 202 -13.25 -21.25 9.16
CA PRO A 202 -13.25 -22.45 8.32
C PRO A 202 -12.55 -22.31 6.95
N GLN A 203 -12.45 -21.10 6.41
CA GLN A 203 -11.84 -20.83 5.10
C GLN A 203 -10.43 -20.27 5.22
N LEU A 204 -10.15 -19.46 6.26
CA LEU A 204 -8.87 -18.77 6.44
C LEU A 204 -7.92 -19.50 7.41
N GLY A 205 -8.43 -20.40 8.26
CA GLY A 205 -7.69 -21.03 9.35
C GLY A 205 -7.64 -20.15 10.61
N TYR A 206 -6.55 -20.24 11.38
CA TYR A 206 -6.40 -19.48 12.63
C TYR A 206 -5.93 -18.04 12.38
N SER A 207 -6.66 -17.07 12.89
CA SER A 207 -6.36 -15.64 12.77
C SER A 207 -6.76 -14.85 14.02
N LEU A 208 -6.55 -13.54 14.00
CA LEU A 208 -6.97 -12.61 15.05
C LEU A 208 -7.79 -11.46 14.46
N PRO A 209 -8.93 -11.10 15.09
CA PRO A 209 -9.68 -9.92 14.69
C PRO A 209 -8.96 -8.64 15.14
N CYS A 210 -9.54 -7.50 14.77
CA CYS A 210 -9.13 -6.20 15.32
C CYS A 210 -9.14 -6.23 16.85
N VAL A 211 -8.10 -5.64 17.46
CA VAL A 211 -7.91 -5.59 18.93
C VAL A 211 -9.07 -4.93 19.69
N VAL A 212 -9.88 -4.12 19.00
CA VAL A 212 -11.08 -3.48 19.57
C VAL A 212 -12.35 -4.26 19.23
N CYS A 213 -12.45 -4.78 18.01
CA CYS A 213 -13.63 -5.50 17.54
C CYS A 213 -13.58 -6.98 17.95
N LEU A 214 -13.26 -7.28 19.22
CA LEU A 214 -13.03 -8.64 19.74
C LEU A 214 -14.29 -9.53 19.74
N LEU A 215 -15.34 -9.16 19.01
CA LEU A 215 -16.55 -9.94 18.82
C LEU A 215 -16.88 -10.02 17.32
N PRO A 216 -17.00 -11.23 16.75
CA PRO A 216 -17.76 -11.42 15.52
C PRO A 216 -19.25 -11.39 15.87
N GLY A 217 -19.97 -10.34 15.47
CA GLY A 217 -21.44 -10.35 15.49
C GLY A 217 -22.10 -9.06 15.98
N MET A 218 -22.17 -8.06 15.10
CA MET A 218 -23.42 -7.44 14.67
C MET A 218 -23.31 -7.10 13.18
#